data_AF-A0A5R9BWV5-F1
#
_entry.id   AF-A0A5R9BWV5-F1
#
_cell.length_a   1.000
_cell.length_b   1.000
_cell.length_c   1.000
_cell.angle_alpha   90.00
_cell.angle_beta   90.00
_cell.angle_gamma   90.00
#
_symmetry.space_group_name_H-M   'P 1'
#
loop_
_entity.id
_entity.type
_entity.pdbx_description
1 polymer ?
#
loop_
_entity_poly.entity_id
_entity_poly.type
_entity_poly.pdbx_seq_one_letter_code
_entity_poly.pdbx_strand_id
1 'polypeptide(L)'
;MIFTYDVLEEVINTGKPIVINDKTQIQKLNGEGINAVTFVSKDWGSCDYYDFLELNPGKGIVIYSDGNSFDGFSVFEIPLSEFYFDVNTEKGIIGIEDGVGNQTDFLDLFTGQAVGEFTRKYVNATDEEIKESAEYQMTDRYISDYLGYEGAEEEKINLALLRFAMATYTDQNQPR
;
A
#
# COMPACT_ATOMS: atom_id res chain seq x y z
N MET A 1 -7.78 8.61 16.93
CA MET A 1 -6.35 8.75 17.25
C MET A 1 -5.60 8.88 15.93
N ILE A 2 -4.85 9.96 15.76
CA ILE A 2 -4.18 10.28 14.49
C ILE A 2 -2.78 9.67 14.47
N PHE A 3 -2.41 9.07 13.33
CA PHE A 3 -1.07 8.56 13.04
C PHE A 3 -0.50 9.28 11.81
N THR A 4 0.51 10.09 12.03
CA THR A 4 1.27 10.81 11.00
C THR A 4 2.37 9.92 10.41
N TYR A 5 2.84 10.26 9.20
CA TYR A 5 3.86 9.45 8.53
C TYR A 5 5.15 9.24 9.33
N ASP A 6 5.64 10.23 10.08
CA ASP A 6 6.84 10.09 10.93
C ASP A 6 6.71 8.95 11.96
N VAL A 7 5.52 8.80 12.54
CA VAL A 7 5.20 7.70 13.46
C VAL A 7 5.12 6.36 12.72
N LEU A 8 4.55 6.34 11.51
CA LEU A 8 4.42 5.14 10.68
C LEU A 8 5.78 4.68 10.12
N GLU A 9 6.64 5.63 9.77
CA GLU A 9 8.01 5.41 9.33
C GLU A 9 8.84 4.71 10.43
N GLU A 10 8.64 5.08 11.70
CA GLU A 10 9.30 4.39 12.82
C GLU A 10 8.88 2.92 12.90
N VAL A 11 7.60 2.59 12.63
CA VAL A 11 7.13 1.20 12.56
C VAL A 11 7.84 0.44 11.44
N ILE A 12 7.99 1.05 10.27
CA ILE A 12 8.67 0.46 9.09
C ILE A 12 10.16 0.21 9.39
N ASN A 13 10.83 1.19 10.01
CA ASN A 13 12.25 1.14 10.30
C ASN A 13 12.60 0.18 11.44
N THR A 14 11.76 0.12 12.48
CA THR A 14 12.05 -0.67 13.69
C THR A 14 11.39 -2.04 13.68
N GLY A 15 10.33 -2.24 12.88
CA GLY A 15 9.47 -3.42 12.92
C GLY A 15 8.65 -3.55 14.20
N LYS A 16 8.69 -2.56 15.10
CA LYS A 16 7.94 -2.59 16.36
C LYS A 16 6.50 -2.15 16.11
N PRO A 17 5.49 -2.97 16.43
CA PRO A 17 4.11 -2.61 16.23
C PRO A 17 3.65 -1.55 17.24
N ILE A 18 2.73 -0.69 16.81
CA ILE A 18 1.98 0.21 17.69
C ILE A 18 0.70 -0.52 18.09
N VAL A 19 0.57 -0.85 19.38
CA VAL A 19 -0.66 -1.42 19.94
C VAL A 19 -1.57 -0.27 20.34
N ILE A 20 -2.70 -0.14 19.64
CA ILE A 20 -3.68 0.94 19.88
C ILE A 20 -4.62 0.54 21.01
N ASN A 21 -5.09 -0.71 20.98
CA ASN A 21 -5.83 -1.38 22.05
C ASN A 21 -5.65 -2.91 21.92
N ASP A 22 -6.41 -3.69 22.70
CA ASP A 22 -6.36 -5.16 22.68
C ASP A 22 -6.78 -5.80 21.34
N LYS A 23 -7.47 -5.02 20.50
CA LYS A 23 -8.12 -5.45 19.26
C LYS A 23 -7.47 -4.90 17.99
N THR A 24 -6.73 -3.80 18.09
CA THR A 24 -6.18 -3.08 16.94
C THR A 24 -4.71 -2.73 17.13
N GLN A 25 -3.95 -2.87 16.05
CA GLN A 25 -2.54 -2.52 16.01
C GLN A 25 -2.11 -2.09 14.62
N ILE A 26 -1.03 -1.32 14.55
CA ILE A 26 -0.31 -1.01 13.32
C ILE A 26 1.00 -1.80 13.37
N GLN A 27 1.30 -2.52 12.31
CA GLN A 27 2.52 -3.32 12.18
C GLN A 27 3.17 -3.08 10.83
N LYS A 28 4.46 -3.40 10.72
CA LYS A 28 5.16 -3.39 9.44
C LYS A 28 4.56 -4.45 8.50
N LEU A 29 4.29 -4.08 7.26
CA LEU A 29 4.00 -5.04 6.19
C LEU A 29 5.34 -5.56 5.65
N ASN A 30 5.52 -6.88 5.66
CA ASN A 30 6.74 -7.49 5.16
C ASN A 30 6.68 -7.64 3.63
N GLY A 31 7.69 -7.14 2.94
CA GLY A 31 7.89 -7.29 1.50
C GLY A 31 9.21 -6.66 1.09
N GLU A 32 9.80 -7.14 0.00
CA GLU A 32 11.03 -6.58 -0.53
C GLU A 32 10.74 -5.33 -1.36
N GLY A 33 11.46 -4.24 -1.07
CA GLY A 33 11.37 -2.99 -1.83
C GLY A 33 10.15 -2.12 -1.51
N ILE A 34 9.46 -2.37 -0.38
CA ILE A 34 8.31 -1.58 0.06
C ILE A 34 8.56 -0.93 1.42
N ASN A 35 7.90 0.21 1.65
CA ASN A 35 7.89 0.92 2.92
C ASN A 35 6.45 0.99 3.39
N ALA A 36 5.97 -0.11 3.96
CA ALA A 36 4.54 -0.31 4.17
C ALA A 36 4.18 -0.72 5.59
N VAL A 37 2.96 -0.35 5.99
CA VAL A 37 2.32 -0.78 7.22
C VAL A 37 0.99 -1.47 6.94
N THR A 38 0.59 -2.30 7.89
CA THR A 38 -0.75 -2.89 7.97
C THR A 38 -1.39 -2.46 9.27
N PHE A 39 -2.57 -1.86 9.19
CA PHE A 39 -3.49 -1.75 10.31
C PHE A 39 -4.30 -3.04 10.42
N VAL A 40 -4.30 -3.66 11.59
CA VAL A 40 -4.99 -4.93 11.83
C VAL A 40 -6.14 -4.67 12.78
N SER A 41 -7.36 -5.11 12.41
CA SER A 41 -8.53 -5.07 13.28
C SER A 41 -9.08 -6.46 13.55
N LYS A 42 -8.89 -6.96 14.78
CA LYS A 42 -9.34 -8.29 15.19
C LYS A 42 -10.86 -8.41 15.25
N ASP A 43 -11.54 -7.34 15.67
CA ASP A 43 -13.01 -7.33 15.81
C ASP A 43 -13.70 -7.49 14.45
N TRP A 44 -13.11 -6.93 13.40
CA TRP A 44 -13.65 -6.96 12.05
C TRP A 44 -13.03 -8.06 11.19
N GLY A 45 -11.96 -8.69 11.66
CA GLY A 45 -11.17 -9.63 10.87
C GLY A 45 -10.54 -8.99 9.64
N SER A 46 -10.39 -7.66 9.63
CA SER A 46 -9.95 -6.87 8.48
C SER A 46 -8.53 -6.34 8.66
N CYS A 47 -7.92 -5.97 7.52
CA CYS A 47 -6.63 -5.31 7.48
C CYS A 47 -6.64 -4.23 6.43
N ASP A 48 -6.15 -3.06 6.79
CA ASP A 48 -5.90 -1.97 5.87
C ASP A 48 -4.38 -1.85 5.65
N TYR A 49 -3.97 -1.67 4.41
CA TYR A 49 -2.58 -1.71 3.98
C TYR A 49 -2.20 -0.36 3.36
N TYR A 50 -1.01 0.14 3.68
CA TYR A 50 -0.49 1.40 3.16
C TYR A 50 0.99 1.23 2.81
N ASP A 51 1.39 1.58 1.59
CA ASP A 51 2.79 1.74 1.16
C ASP A 51 3.11 3.20 0.89
N PHE A 52 4.31 3.62 1.28
CA PHE A 52 4.75 5.01 1.24
C PHE A 52 5.96 5.18 0.33
N LEU A 53 5.80 5.97 -0.72
CA LEU A 53 6.85 6.24 -1.70
C LEU A 53 7.13 7.74 -1.78
N GLU A 54 8.34 8.16 -1.38
CA GLU A 54 8.82 9.52 -1.62
C GLU A 54 9.50 9.58 -3.00
N LEU A 55 8.96 10.40 -3.91
CA LEU A 55 9.54 10.58 -5.24
C LEU A 55 10.66 11.63 -5.21
N ASN A 56 10.39 12.75 -4.53
CA ASN A 56 11.31 13.84 -4.25
C ASN A 56 10.81 14.66 -3.03
N PRO A 57 11.64 15.54 -2.45
CA PRO A 57 11.23 16.33 -1.29
C PRO A 57 9.95 17.14 -1.57
N GLY A 58 8.88 16.84 -0.84
CA GLY A 58 7.58 17.48 -1.01
C GLY A 58 6.65 16.82 -2.05
N LYS A 59 7.03 15.67 -2.62
CA LYS A 59 6.19 14.85 -3.51
C LYS A 59 6.19 13.39 -3.04
N GLY A 60 5.07 12.95 -2.49
CA GLY A 60 4.86 11.58 -2.02
C GLY A 60 3.70 10.90 -2.73
N ILE A 61 3.76 9.59 -2.74
CA ILE A 61 2.72 8.68 -3.19
C ILE A 61 2.39 7.74 -2.04
N VAL A 62 1.10 7.60 -1.73
CA VAL A 62 0.61 6.58 -0.81
C VAL A 62 -0.28 5.62 -1.55
N ILE A 63 0.05 4.33 -1.48
CA ILE A 63 -0.74 3.26 -2.09
C ILE A 63 -1.52 2.57 -0.98
N TYR A 64 -2.83 2.44 -1.17
CA TYR A 64 -3.75 1.89 -0.17
C TYR A 64 -4.50 0.68 -0.71
N SER A 65 -4.77 -0.27 0.18
CA SER A 65 -5.79 -1.31 -0.01
C SER A 65 -6.50 -1.55 1.32
N ASP A 66 -7.82 -1.66 1.29
CA ASP A 66 -8.66 -2.01 2.45
C ASP A 66 -8.59 -3.50 2.84
N GLY A 67 -7.71 -4.25 2.17
CA GLY A 67 -7.53 -5.68 2.35
C GLY A 67 -8.61 -6.54 1.71
N ASN A 68 -9.61 -5.93 1.09
CA ASN A 68 -10.50 -6.64 0.20
C ASN A 68 -9.90 -6.60 -1.20
N SER A 69 -9.16 -7.65 -1.58
CA SER A 69 -8.45 -7.74 -2.87
C SER A 69 -9.37 -7.70 -4.11
N PHE A 70 -10.69 -7.58 -3.93
CA PHE A 70 -11.68 -7.32 -4.97
C PHE A 70 -12.01 -5.84 -5.17
N ASP A 71 -11.77 -4.99 -4.17
CA ASP A 71 -12.08 -3.56 -4.22
C ASP A 71 -10.89 -2.72 -4.71
N GLY A 72 -9.80 -3.37 -5.13
CA GLY A 72 -8.69 -2.73 -5.85
C GLY A 72 -7.69 -2.00 -4.95
N PHE A 73 -7.00 -1.03 -5.54
CA PHE A 73 -6.01 -0.18 -4.87
C PHE A 73 -6.35 1.28 -5.08
N SER A 74 -6.10 2.12 -4.10
CA SER A 74 -6.16 3.58 -4.25
C SER A 74 -4.75 4.16 -4.18
N VAL A 75 -4.50 5.18 -4.99
CA VAL A 75 -3.25 5.94 -4.95
C VAL A 75 -3.56 7.38 -4.58
N PHE A 76 -2.85 7.88 -3.57
CA PHE A 76 -2.93 9.25 -3.10
C PHE A 76 -1.65 10.00 -3.47
N GLU A 77 -1.80 11.14 -4.14
CA GLU A 77 -0.72 12.08 -4.36
C GLU A 77 -0.68 13.10 -3.21
N ILE A 78 0.21 12.89 -2.26
CA ILE A 78 0.32 13.69 -1.04
C ILE A 78 1.77 13.72 -0.54
N PRO A 79 2.32 14.88 -0.13
CA PRO A 79 3.61 14.92 0.56
C PRO A 79 3.54 14.03 1.80
N LEU A 80 4.51 13.12 1.99
CA LEU A 80 4.47 12.19 3.13
C LEU A 80 4.44 12.93 4.48
N SER A 81 5.07 14.11 4.58
CA SER A 81 5.00 14.98 5.76
C SER A 81 3.60 15.48 6.12
N GLU A 82 2.66 15.44 5.17
CA GLU A 82 1.27 15.85 5.34
C GLU A 82 0.34 14.64 5.50
N PHE A 83 0.82 13.43 5.26
CA PHE A 83 0.02 12.22 5.37
C PHE A 83 -0.27 11.86 6.83
N TYR A 84 -1.54 11.55 7.09
CA TYR A 84 -2.01 10.91 8.31
C TYR A 84 -3.24 10.05 8.04
N PHE A 85 -3.52 9.10 8.93
CA PHE A 85 -4.85 8.51 9.03
C PHE A 85 -5.35 8.56 10.48
N ASP A 86 -6.67 8.65 10.66
CA ASP A 86 -7.31 8.63 11.97
C ASP A 86 -7.88 7.24 12.26
N VAL A 87 -7.62 6.71 13.46
CA VAL A 87 -8.24 5.48 13.95
C VAL A 87 -9.33 5.83 14.94
N ASN A 88 -10.57 5.44 14.63
CA ASN A 88 -11.65 5.46 15.60
C ASN A 88 -11.41 4.34 16.62
N THR A 89 -10.84 4.68 17.77
CA THR A 89 -10.45 3.73 18.81
C THR A 89 -11.62 3.01 19.46
N GLU A 90 -12.83 3.58 19.40
CA GLU A 90 -14.04 2.93 19.93
C GLU A 90 -14.57 1.86 18.98
N LYS A 91 -14.50 2.11 17.67
CA LYS A 91 -15.00 1.21 16.63
C LYS A 91 -13.92 0.24 16.12
N GLY A 92 -12.65 0.54 16.36
CA GLY A 92 -11.52 -0.25 15.86
C GLY A 92 -11.37 -0.22 14.34
N ILE A 93 -11.76 0.89 13.72
CA ILE A 93 -11.71 1.11 12.26
C ILE A 93 -10.90 2.37 11.96
N ILE A 94 -10.31 2.44 10.77
CA ILE A 94 -9.75 3.68 10.27
C ILE A 94 -10.91 4.59 9.84
N GLY A 95 -10.96 5.79 10.41
CA GLY A 95 -11.68 6.91 9.81
C GLY A 95 -10.72 7.54 8.80
N ILE A 96 -10.78 7.09 7.55
CA ILE A 96 -10.12 7.84 6.49
C ILE A 96 -10.96 9.11 6.32
N GLU A 97 -10.48 10.24 6.84
CA GLU A 97 -10.70 11.49 6.11
C GLU A 97 -9.79 11.37 4.90
N ASP A 98 -10.38 11.41 3.70
CA ASP A 98 -9.60 11.63 2.47
C ASP A 98 -8.80 12.90 2.72
N GLY A 99 -7.51 12.73 3.02
CA GLY A 99 -6.63 13.83 3.35
C GLY A 99 -6.58 14.85 2.22
N VAL A 100 -5.88 15.96 2.44
CA VAL A 100 -5.65 16.92 1.36
C VAL A 100 -4.78 16.26 0.28
N GLY A 101 -5.37 15.90 -0.86
CA GLY A 101 -4.65 15.20 -1.93
C GLY A 101 -5.57 14.78 -3.08
N ASN A 102 -4.97 14.30 -4.17
CA ASN A 102 -5.71 13.67 -5.26
C ASN A 102 -5.74 12.17 -5.02
N GLN A 103 -6.93 11.58 -4.97
CA GLN A 103 -7.15 10.14 -4.92
C GLN A 103 -7.52 9.63 -6.32
N THR A 104 -6.81 8.59 -6.74
CA THR A 104 -7.16 7.82 -7.93
C THR A 104 -7.38 6.37 -7.53
N ASP A 105 -8.58 5.86 -7.77
CA ASP A 105 -8.93 4.47 -7.52
C ASP A 105 -8.62 3.63 -8.76
N PHE A 106 -7.79 2.61 -8.58
CA PHE A 106 -7.50 1.58 -9.57
C PHE A 106 -8.34 0.34 -9.28
N LEU A 107 -9.67 0.54 -9.24
CA LEU A 107 -10.63 -0.55 -9.20
C LEU A 107 -10.37 -1.45 -10.41
N ASP A 108 -10.32 -2.77 -10.20
CA ASP A 108 -10.15 -3.79 -11.25
C ASP A 108 -8.80 -3.82 -12.00
N LEU A 109 -7.75 -3.09 -11.57
CA LEU A 109 -6.43 -3.21 -12.21
C LEU A 109 -5.91 -4.65 -12.14
N PHE A 110 -6.11 -5.29 -10.97
CA PHE A 110 -5.80 -6.70 -10.75
C PHE A 110 -6.94 -7.36 -9.99
N THR A 111 -7.36 -8.55 -10.43
CA THR A 111 -8.22 -9.42 -9.62
C THR A 111 -7.39 -10.13 -8.56
N GLY A 112 -7.99 -10.54 -7.43
CA GLY A 112 -7.28 -11.33 -6.41
C GLY A 112 -6.62 -12.62 -6.95
N GLN A 113 -7.21 -13.26 -7.97
CA GLN A 113 -6.57 -14.39 -8.65
C GLN A 113 -5.31 -13.95 -9.42
N ALA A 114 -5.39 -12.86 -10.18
CA ALA A 114 -4.27 -12.32 -10.93
C ALA A 114 -3.12 -11.89 -10.00
N VAL A 115 -3.42 -11.20 -8.90
CA VAL A 115 -2.43 -10.85 -7.87
C VAL A 115 -1.78 -12.12 -7.30
N GLY A 116 -2.56 -13.17 -7.03
CA GLY A 116 -2.02 -14.43 -6.54
C GLY A 116 -1.11 -15.15 -7.53
N GLU A 117 -1.48 -15.18 -8.82
CA GLU A 117 -0.65 -15.76 -9.89
C GLU A 117 0.65 -14.98 -10.09
N PHE A 118 0.54 -13.65 -10.13
CA PHE A 118 1.67 -12.74 -10.19
C PHE A 118 2.61 -12.93 -8.99
N THR A 119 2.07 -12.94 -7.77
CA THR A 119 2.85 -13.13 -6.54
C THR A 119 3.60 -14.45 -6.55
N ARG A 120 2.94 -15.57 -6.88
CA ARG A 120 3.60 -16.88 -6.94
C ARG A 120 4.74 -16.93 -7.95
N LYS A 121 4.67 -16.13 -9.01
CA LYS A 121 5.68 -16.07 -10.06
C LYS A 121 6.83 -15.11 -9.74
N TYR A 122 6.53 -13.97 -9.12
CA TYR A 122 7.47 -12.83 -9.03
C TYR A 122 7.84 -12.39 -7.60
N VAL A 123 7.36 -13.05 -6.54
CA VAL A 123 7.67 -12.65 -5.15
C VAL A 123 9.17 -12.56 -4.81
N ASN A 124 10.01 -13.33 -5.52
CA ASN A 124 11.47 -13.31 -5.37
C ASN A 124 12.18 -12.78 -6.63
N ALA A 125 11.46 -12.11 -7.52
CA ALA A 125 12.00 -11.60 -8.78
C ALA A 125 12.68 -10.23 -8.60
N THR A 126 13.64 -9.98 -9.46
CA THR A 126 14.28 -8.66 -9.61
C THR A 126 13.32 -7.64 -10.22
N ASP A 127 13.63 -6.35 -10.07
CA ASP A 127 12.84 -5.30 -10.69
C ASP A 127 12.81 -5.42 -12.21
N GLU A 128 13.93 -5.83 -12.83
CA GLU A 128 14.01 -6.08 -14.27
C GLU A 128 13.04 -7.18 -14.73
N GLU A 129 12.97 -8.29 -14.00
CA GLU A 129 12.03 -9.39 -14.31
C GLU A 129 10.57 -8.97 -14.13
N ILE A 130 10.28 -8.10 -13.16
CA ILE A 130 8.94 -7.54 -12.97
C ILE A 130 8.57 -6.60 -14.13
N LYS A 131 9.50 -5.76 -14.61
CA LYS A 131 9.26 -4.82 -15.73
C LYS A 131 8.91 -5.51 -17.04
N GLU A 132 9.40 -6.73 -17.24
CA GLU A 132 9.09 -7.56 -18.41
C GLU A 132 7.70 -8.23 -18.32
N SER A 133 6.99 -8.12 -17.18
CA SER A 133 5.68 -8.73 -16.97
C SER A 133 4.53 -7.98 -17.66
N ALA A 134 3.44 -8.68 -17.96
CA ALA A 134 2.24 -8.05 -18.53
C ALA A 134 1.56 -7.12 -17.52
N GLU A 135 1.64 -7.46 -16.24
CA GLU A 135 1.10 -6.71 -15.11
C GLU A 135 1.79 -5.35 -14.95
N TYR A 136 3.11 -5.31 -15.17
CA TYR A 136 3.85 -4.04 -15.23
C TYR A 136 3.37 -3.17 -16.39
N GLN A 137 3.27 -3.73 -17.60
CA GLN A 137 2.80 -2.99 -18.78
C GLN A 137 1.34 -2.51 -18.63
N MET A 138 0.51 -3.27 -17.90
CA MET A 138 -0.83 -2.81 -17.54
C MET A 138 -0.74 -1.62 -16.60
N THR A 139 -0.02 -1.74 -15.49
CA THR A 139 0.12 -0.66 -14.49
C THR A 139 0.66 0.62 -15.12
N ASP A 140 1.70 0.51 -15.95
CA ASP A 140 2.33 1.61 -16.68
C ASP A 140 1.30 2.47 -17.41
N ARG A 141 0.41 1.83 -18.17
CA ARG A 141 -0.67 2.53 -18.87
C ARG A 141 -1.58 3.30 -17.90
N TYR A 142 -1.92 2.73 -16.75
CA TYR A 142 -2.80 3.41 -15.80
C TYR A 142 -2.11 4.56 -15.06
N ILE A 143 -0.86 4.37 -14.66
CA ILE A 143 -0.09 5.42 -13.98
C ILE A 143 0.22 6.58 -14.96
N SER A 144 0.61 6.28 -16.20
CA SER A 144 0.71 7.28 -17.28
C SER A 144 -0.62 7.99 -17.54
N ASP A 145 -1.68 7.23 -17.89
CA ASP A 145 -2.92 7.81 -18.42
C ASP A 145 -3.71 8.61 -17.37
N TYR A 146 -3.70 8.18 -16.09
CA TYR A 146 -4.52 8.77 -15.03
C TYR A 146 -3.77 9.71 -14.10
N LEU A 147 -2.48 9.45 -13.84
CA LEU A 147 -1.68 10.27 -12.93
C LEU A 147 -0.67 11.17 -13.67
N GLY A 148 -0.43 10.94 -14.96
CA GLY A 148 0.44 11.79 -15.79
C GLY A 148 1.93 11.71 -15.44
N TYR A 149 2.36 10.60 -14.83
CA TYR A 149 3.77 10.34 -14.58
C TYR A 149 4.43 9.75 -15.83
N GLU A 150 5.72 10.03 -16.00
CA GLU A 150 6.52 9.47 -17.10
C GLU A 150 7.92 9.08 -16.61
N GLY A 151 8.51 8.07 -17.24
CA GLY A 151 9.92 7.74 -17.09
C GLY A 151 10.28 7.22 -15.70
N ALA A 152 11.26 7.82 -15.05
CA ALA A 152 11.83 7.27 -13.80
C ALA A 152 10.88 7.38 -12.59
N GLU A 153 9.96 8.35 -12.56
CA GLU A 153 8.97 8.45 -11.48
C GLU A 153 7.86 7.41 -11.67
N GLU A 154 7.35 7.27 -12.90
CA GLU A 154 6.39 6.23 -13.27
C GLU A 154 6.91 4.82 -12.95
N GLU A 155 8.15 4.53 -13.33
CA GLU A 155 8.77 3.23 -13.06
C GLU A 155 8.76 2.89 -11.56
N LYS A 156 9.09 3.88 -10.70
CA LYS A 156 9.07 3.68 -9.25
C LYS A 156 7.66 3.41 -8.73
N ILE A 157 6.67 4.13 -9.22
CA ILE A 157 5.27 3.97 -8.79
C ILE A 157 4.74 2.60 -9.23
N ASN A 158 5.00 2.20 -10.48
CA ASN A 158 4.61 0.89 -11.01
C ASN A 158 5.20 -0.25 -10.17
N LEU A 159 6.51 -0.20 -9.90
CA LEU A 159 7.19 -1.21 -9.08
C LEU A 159 6.66 -1.23 -7.64
N ALA A 160 6.45 -0.06 -7.03
CA ALA A 160 5.90 0.05 -5.68
C ALA A 160 4.50 -0.59 -5.61
N LEU A 161 3.61 -0.27 -6.56
CA LEU A 161 2.26 -0.84 -6.60
C LEU A 161 2.28 -2.37 -6.72
N LEU A 162 3.09 -2.92 -7.62
CA LEU A 162 3.17 -4.37 -7.83
C LEU A 162 3.78 -5.08 -6.62
N ARG A 163 4.84 -4.53 -6.03
CA ARG A 163 5.46 -5.09 -4.81
C ARG A 163 4.51 -5.00 -3.61
N PHE A 164 3.78 -3.91 -3.49
CA PHE A 164 2.74 -3.74 -2.47
C PHE A 164 1.59 -4.73 -2.63
N ALA A 165 1.13 -4.96 -3.87
CA ALA A 165 0.10 -5.96 -4.17
C ALA A 165 0.55 -7.37 -3.77
N MET A 166 1.80 -7.75 -4.06
CA MET A 166 2.37 -9.04 -3.67
C MET A 166 2.49 -9.21 -2.15
N ALA A 167 2.94 -8.16 -1.45
CA ALA A 167 3.08 -8.17 0.00
C ALA A 167 1.72 -8.26 0.69
N THR A 168 0.74 -7.49 0.21
CA THR A 168 -0.65 -7.53 0.69
C THR A 168 -1.25 -8.93 0.50
N TYR A 169 -1.12 -9.51 -0.70
CA TYR A 169 -1.60 -10.87 -0.95
C TYR A 169 -0.93 -11.90 -0.03
N THR A 170 0.39 -11.77 0.16
CA THR A 170 1.15 -12.67 1.03
C THR A 170 0.67 -12.59 2.48
N ASP A 171 0.49 -11.38 3.03
CA ASP A 171 -0.01 -11.18 4.39
C ASP A 171 -1.43 -11.75 4.59
N GLN A 172 -2.32 -11.53 3.62
CA GLN A 172 -3.70 -12.04 3.66
C GLN A 172 -3.78 -13.56 3.66
N ASN A 173 -2.81 -14.24 3.04
CA ASN A 173 -2.78 -15.68 2.88
C ASN A 173 -1.85 -16.38 3.90
N GLN A 174 -1.28 -15.65 4.86
CA GLN A 174 -0.54 -16.25 5.97
C GLN A 174 -1.50 -16.80 7.04
N PRO A 175 -1.16 -17.95 7.68
CA PRO A 175 -1.89 -18.41 8.85
C PRO A 175 -1.79 -17.37 9.97
N ARG A 176 -2.94 -16.88 10.46
CA ARG A 176 -3.03 -15.94 11.60
C ARG A 176 -3.21 -16.67 12.93
#